data_AF-A0A0G4NME8-F1
#
_entry.id   AF-A0A0G4NME8-F1
#
_cell.length_a   1.000
_cell.length_b   1.000
_cell.length_c   1.000
_cell.angle_alpha   90.00
_cell.angle_beta   90.00
_cell.angle_gamma   90.00
#
_symmetry.space_group_name_H-M   'P 1'
#
loop_
_entity.id
_entity.type
_entity.pdbx_description
1 polymer ?
#
loop_
_entity_poly.entity_id
_entity_poly.type
_entity_poly.pdbx_seq_one_letter_code
_entity_poly.pdbx_strand_id
1 'polypeptide(L)'
;MRLTLSFLLNVSLSLAQLTTSSLEKHVDSATLAHSYNPVKEAYWTGYPHHRRTPFALSPDGKTAYLAYLDASETDVHVQPINPT
;
A
#
# COMPACT_ATOMS: atom_id res chain seq x y z
N MET A 1 -37.34 -14.44 45.57
CA MET A 1 -37.93 -13.44 44.66
C MET A 1 -36.91 -13.17 43.56
N ARG A 2 -37.16 -13.69 42.35
CA ARG A 2 -36.22 -13.71 41.23
C ARG A 2 -36.26 -12.36 40.51
N LEU A 3 -35.16 -11.61 40.56
CA LEU A 3 -35.00 -10.39 39.78
C LEU A 3 -34.64 -10.78 38.35
N THR A 4 -35.49 -10.32 37.44
CA THR A 4 -35.49 -10.47 35.98
C THR A 4 -34.18 -10.06 35.32
N LEU A 5 -33.69 -10.84 34.34
CA LEU A 5 -32.80 -10.33 33.31
C LEU A 5 -33.21 -10.86 31.93
N SER A 6 -34.28 -10.26 31.42
CA SER A 6 -34.64 -10.29 30.01
C SER A 6 -33.60 -9.49 29.23
N PHE A 7 -32.54 -10.12 28.74
CA PHE A 7 -31.74 -9.60 27.63
C PHE A 7 -30.83 -10.70 27.06
N LEU A 8 -31.41 -11.70 26.38
CA LEU A 8 -30.64 -12.49 25.43
C LEU A 8 -30.36 -11.60 24.21
N LEU A 9 -29.35 -10.76 24.38
CA LEU A 9 -28.83 -9.88 23.36
C LEU A 9 -28.29 -10.75 22.22
N ASN A 10 -28.97 -10.68 21.08
CA ASN A 10 -28.44 -11.14 19.80
C ASN A 10 -27.19 -10.30 19.48
N VAL A 11 -26.00 -10.80 19.82
CA VAL A 11 -24.75 -10.25 19.29
C VAL A 11 -24.30 -11.15 18.15
N SER A 12 -24.77 -10.82 16.95
CA SER A 12 -24.16 -11.28 15.72
C SER A 12 -22.77 -10.63 15.60
N LEU A 13 -21.72 -11.34 16.00
CA LEU A 13 -20.35 -10.95 15.68
C LEU A 13 -20.04 -11.37 14.24
N SER A 14 -20.27 -10.48 13.29
CA SER A 14 -19.54 -10.49 12.02
C SER A 14 -18.75 -9.16 11.97
N LEU A 15 -17.44 -9.11 11.72
CA LEU A 15 -16.73 -9.08 10.43
C LEU A 15 -15.28 -8.65 10.78
N ALA A 16 -14.17 -9.02 10.14
CA ALA A 16 -13.87 -9.86 8.99
C ALA A 16 -12.46 -10.42 9.23
N GLN A 17 -12.30 -11.74 9.29
CA GLN A 17 -10.98 -12.35 9.35
C GLN A 17 -10.35 -12.30 7.96
N LEU A 18 -9.18 -11.65 7.83
CA LEU A 18 -8.40 -11.62 6.58
C LEU A 18 -8.02 -13.06 6.22
N THR A 19 -8.58 -13.60 5.15
CA THR A 19 -8.22 -14.93 4.61
C THR A 19 -7.33 -14.78 3.38
N THR A 20 -6.85 -15.88 2.80
CA THR A 20 -6.08 -15.83 1.55
C THR A 20 -6.87 -15.24 0.37
N SER A 21 -8.20 -15.27 0.42
CA SER A 21 -9.09 -14.55 -0.49
C SER A 21 -9.27 -13.06 -0.14
N SER A 22 -8.66 -12.58 0.95
CA SER A 22 -8.67 -11.17 1.37
C SER A 22 -7.39 -10.41 0.98
N LEU A 23 -6.45 -11.07 0.30
CA LEU A 23 -5.26 -10.46 -0.26
C LEU A 23 -5.38 -10.44 -1.79
N GLU A 24 -5.18 -9.26 -2.39
CA GLU A 24 -5.13 -9.12 -3.85
C GLU A 24 -3.79 -9.59 -4.42
N LYS A 25 -3.85 -10.19 -5.61
CA LYS A 25 -2.68 -10.43 -6.46
C LYS A 25 -2.50 -9.26 -7.41
N HIS A 26 -1.28 -8.76 -7.50
CA HIS A 26 -0.93 -7.69 -8.43
C HIS A 26 -0.39 -8.29 -9.73
N VAL A 27 -1.28 -8.43 -10.72
CA VAL A 27 -0.90 -8.55 -12.13
C VAL A 27 -0.23 -7.21 -12.53
N ASP A 28 0.78 -7.25 -13.40
CA ASP A 28 1.53 -6.07 -13.86
C ASP A 28 2.30 -5.33 -12.76
N SER A 29 2.81 -6.08 -11.76
CA SER A 29 3.71 -5.53 -10.75
C SER A 29 5.16 -5.49 -11.22
N ALA A 30 5.86 -4.42 -10.86
CA ALA A 30 7.28 -4.26 -11.13
C ALA A 30 8.10 -4.56 -9.87
N THR A 31 9.09 -5.45 -9.99
CA THR A 31 10.08 -5.66 -8.92
C THR A 31 11.03 -4.49 -8.87
N LEU A 32 11.13 -3.83 -7.73
CA LEU A 32 12.09 -2.76 -7.49
C LEU A 32 13.46 -3.33 -7.13
N ALA A 33 14.53 -2.76 -7.69
CA ALA A 33 15.91 -3.13 -7.41
C ALA A 33 16.32 -2.83 -5.95
N HIS A 34 15.70 -1.82 -5.34
CA HIS A 34 15.95 -1.41 -3.96
C HIS A 34 14.63 -1.37 -3.17
N SER A 35 14.73 -1.62 -1.86
CA SER A 35 13.57 -1.54 -0.98
C SER A 35 13.00 -0.13 -0.99
N TYR A 36 11.68 -0.03 -1.02
CA TYR A 36 10.95 1.23 -1.05
C TYR A 36 9.93 1.26 0.07
N ASN A 37 9.91 2.38 0.82
CA ASN A 37 8.86 2.63 1.79
C ASN A 37 7.83 3.61 1.19
N PRO A 38 6.61 3.15 0.85
CA PRO A 38 5.60 3.99 0.23
C PRO A 38 5.04 5.07 1.15
N VAL A 39 5.28 4.97 2.46
CA VAL A 39 4.73 5.87 3.47
C VAL A 39 5.86 6.62 4.19
N LYS A 40 5.68 7.92 4.41
CA LYS A 40 6.53 8.76 5.25
C LYS A 40 5.64 9.72 6.03
N GLU A 41 5.97 9.98 7.28
CA GLU A 41 5.26 11.02 8.04
C GLU A 41 5.52 12.42 7.45
N ALA A 42 4.48 13.25 7.35
CA ALA A 42 4.68 14.64 6.95
C ALA A 42 5.37 15.42 8.07
N TYR A 43 6.38 16.21 7.70
CA TYR A 43 7.18 16.96 8.66
C TYR A 43 6.39 18.03 9.44
N TRP A 44 5.22 18.44 8.95
CA TRP A 44 4.40 19.50 9.57
C TRP A 44 3.21 18.97 10.39
N THR A 45 2.75 17.74 10.17
CA THR A 45 1.60 17.14 10.88
C THR A 45 1.94 15.86 11.63
N GLY A 46 3.00 15.14 11.27
CA GLY A 46 3.30 13.81 11.79
C GLY A 46 2.38 12.69 11.28
N TYR A 47 1.39 13.01 10.42
CA TYR A 47 0.51 11.98 9.85
C TYR A 47 1.22 11.21 8.72
N PRO A 48 0.84 9.96 8.45
CA PRO A 48 1.37 9.19 7.32
C PRO A 48 0.97 9.81 5.98
N HIS A 49 1.94 10.01 5.08
CA HIS A 49 1.76 10.47 3.71
C HIS A 49 2.44 9.53 2.72
N HIS A 50 1.82 9.36 1.54
CA HIS A 50 2.43 8.61 0.46
C HIS A 50 3.61 9.37 -0.15
N ARG A 51 4.73 8.68 -0.37
CA ARG A 51 5.86 9.24 -1.11
C ARG A 51 5.49 9.36 -2.58
N ARG A 52 5.93 10.45 -3.21
CA ARG A 52 5.78 10.66 -4.65
C ARG A 52 6.89 9.91 -5.38
N THR A 53 6.52 9.06 -6.34
CA THR A 53 7.44 8.35 -7.23
C THR A 53 7.21 8.82 -8.66
N PRO A 54 8.07 9.69 -9.23
CA PRO A 54 7.92 10.10 -10.62
C PRO A 54 7.98 8.90 -11.56
N PHE A 55 7.08 8.87 -12.53
CA PHE A 55 7.04 7.90 -13.61
C PHE A 55 7.09 8.63 -14.94
N ALA A 56 7.88 8.13 -15.88
CA ALA A 56 7.98 8.66 -17.23
C ALA A 56 7.78 7.52 -18.24
N LEU A 57 7.03 7.80 -19.31
CA LEU A 57 6.80 6.92 -20.44
C LEU A 57 7.18 7.67 -21.72
N SER A 58 7.89 7.01 -22.63
CA SER A 58 8.25 7.58 -23.93
C SER A 58 7.00 7.84 -24.79
N PRO A 59 7.05 8.80 -25.73
CA PRO A 59 5.90 9.09 -26.61
C PRO A 59 5.41 7.89 -27.44
N ASP A 60 6.28 6.92 -27.70
CA ASP A 60 5.94 5.68 -28.42
C ASP A 60 5.44 4.55 -27.50
N GLY A 61 5.39 4.78 -26.19
CA GLY A 61 4.88 3.84 -25.19
C GLY A 61 5.79 2.64 -24.88
N LYS A 62 7.00 2.57 -25.44
CA LYS A 62 7.86 1.38 -25.35
C LYS A 62 8.87 1.41 -24.22
N THR A 63 9.15 2.58 -23.66
CA THR A 63 10.19 2.76 -22.66
C THR A 63 9.64 3.53 -21.49
N ALA A 64 9.74 2.95 -20.29
CA ALA A 64 9.30 3.60 -19.07
C ALA A 64 10.39 3.57 -17.99
N TYR A 65 10.37 4.59 -17.15
CA TYR A 65 11.26 4.72 -16.00
C TYR A 65 10.49 5.17 -14.76
N LEU A 66 10.86 4.60 -13.62
CA LEU A 66 10.35 4.96 -12.30
C LEU A 66 11.51 5.47 -11.48
N ALA A 67 11.35 6.67 -10.94
CA ALA A 67 12.26 7.23 -9.97
C ALA A 67 11.68 7.03 -8.56
N TYR A 68 12.48 6.50 -7.63
CA TYR A 68 12.07 6.34 -6.24
C TYR A 68 13.25 6.53 -5.29
N LEU A 69 12.97 7.17 -4.15
CA LEU A 69 13.88 7.25 -3.01
C LEU A 69 13.78 5.92 -2.25
N ASP A 70 14.90 5.24 -2.04
CA ASP A 70 14.89 3.96 -1.33
C ASP A 70 14.50 4.11 0.15
N ALA A 71 14.29 2.98 0.80
CA ALA A 71 13.92 2.90 2.20
C ALA A 71 15.00 3.43 3.17
N SER A 72 16.26 3.60 2.71
CA SER A 72 17.32 4.23 3.53
C SER A 72 17.16 5.75 3.60
N GLU A 73 16.39 6.33 2.66
CA GLU A 73 16.22 7.76 2.47
C GLU A 73 17.50 8.51 2.06
N THR A 74 18.52 7.79 1.60
CA THR A 74 19.82 8.39 1.23
C THR A 74 20.09 8.41 -0.27
N ASP A 75 19.37 7.62 -1.07
CA ASP A 75 19.62 7.53 -2.50
C ASP A 75 18.34 7.41 -3.36
N VAL A 76 18.40 8.01 -4.55
CA VAL A 76 17.32 7.98 -5.54
C VAL A 76 17.71 7.06 -6.69
N HIS A 77 16.87 6.06 -6.92
CA HIS A 77 17.05 5.09 -7.99
C HIS A 77 16.17 5.43 -9.17
N VAL A 78 16.74 5.38 -10.38
CA VAL A 78 15.99 5.45 -11.63
C VAL A 78 16.03 4.08 -12.27
N GLN A 79 14.88 3.43 -12.33
CA GLN A 79 14.77 2.06 -12.80
C GLN A 79 13.94 2.00 -14.08
N PRO A 80 14.43 1.33 -15.15
CA PRO A 80 13.58 1.00 -16.29
C PRO A 80 12.52 -0.02 -15.88
N ILE A 81 11.28 0.17 -16.32
CA ILE A 81 10.20 -0.81 -16.16
C ILE A 81 9.58 -1.14 -17.50
N ASN A 82 9.05 -2.35 -17.58
CA ASN A 82 8.19 -2.76 -18.68
C ASN A 82 6.82 -2.07 -18.51
N PRO A 83 6.38 -1.23 -19.47
CA PRO A 83 5.09 -0.56 -19.41
C PRO A 83 3.91 -1.40 -19.97
N THR A 84 4.16 -2.65 -20.39
CA THR A 84 3.22 -3.56 -21.05
C THR A 84 3.21 -4.94 -20.44
#